data_AF-A0A344KZL9-F1
#
_entry.id   AF-A0A344KZL9-F1
#
_cell.length_a   1.000
_cell.length_b   1.000
_cell.length_c   1.000
_cell.angle_alpha   90.00
_cell.angle_beta   90.00
_cell.angle_gamma   90.00
#
_symmetry.space_group_name_H-M   'P 1'
#
loop_
_entity.id
_entity.type
_entity.pdbx_description
1 polymer ?
#
loop_
_entity_poly.entity_id
_entity_poly.type
_entity_poly.pdbx_seq_one_letter_code
_entity_poly.pdbx_strand_id
1 'polypeptide(L)'
;MLPTGLPVLPGLRLAAGCLLAEADETAGGDWFDAVPLPGGRVALVVGDVVGRGVPASATMAQLRAVVQDRLDETGEVLPALAAADRLATRLPAAHAATVCIVVLTPGDGALVCGSAGHPPPLVTGGGRARYLPVPASGPLGTHATYTTTADRLGGDEVVLLYSDGIIERPGRDPGEATAEFARVTTEAVADAEPGTSAVERACTRTLDRLVRATGTADDIALLGAQRVAPAGPLRLHLPADVSVVRVARGELTRWLEELAVGEDDQFALLHAVNELVTNAVEHSHPDSLGGTVSVTGTLDDTGVVHIEVADDGSWHERSWPASVEVRREQGLGLAMTSQFVDRLDFDRGAGGTTATIHHRLVRPARLVSAGDVAGGRATAGGPAEMTLIVEQPHAPSSRIAVHGPLDVTSSDQFARELEALTMGYSHPLTVDLTAVTHFASAAIAVLHRATTRDHRNGTALRLYAPVGSPAHHVLSLVDLPHTTVDPHRPA
;
A
#
# COMPACT_ATOMS: atom_id res chain seq x y z
N MET A 1 -7.55 0.32 10.01
CA MET A 1 -6.76 -0.93 9.83
C MET A 1 -5.73 -0.79 8.72
N LEU A 2 -6.03 0.00 7.67
CA LEU A 2 -5.01 0.51 6.74
C LEU A 2 -3.98 1.38 7.48
N PRO A 3 -2.73 1.47 6.96
CA PRO A 3 -1.80 2.49 7.40
C PRO A 3 -2.42 3.88 7.18
N THR A 4 -2.35 4.74 8.19
CA THR A 4 -2.77 6.15 8.07
C THR A 4 -1.81 6.95 7.20
N GLY A 5 -0.61 6.43 6.97
CA GLY A 5 0.35 6.96 6.03
C GLY A 5 1.55 6.04 5.81
N LEU A 6 2.45 6.47 4.92
CA LEU A 6 3.66 5.78 4.52
C LEU A 6 4.88 6.40 5.20
N PRO A 7 5.92 5.61 5.55
CA PRO A 7 7.13 6.16 6.13
C PRO A 7 7.85 7.08 5.13
N VAL A 8 8.45 8.16 5.62
CA VAL A 8 9.44 8.93 4.84
C VAL A 8 10.78 8.25 4.99
N LEU A 9 11.41 7.86 3.88
CA LEU A 9 12.66 7.09 3.88
C LEU A 9 13.78 7.78 3.08
N PRO A 10 15.05 7.63 3.49
CA PRO A 10 16.18 8.10 2.71
C PRO A 10 16.21 7.45 1.31
N GLY A 11 16.40 8.28 0.29
CA GLY A 11 16.58 7.79 -1.09
C GLY A 11 15.31 7.23 -1.76
N LEU A 12 14.14 7.38 -1.14
CA LEU A 12 12.85 6.96 -1.70
C LEU A 12 11.78 8.04 -1.58
N ARG A 13 10.85 8.00 -2.54
CA ARG A 13 9.53 8.60 -2.44
C ARG A 13 8.50 7.50 -2.53
N LEU A 14 7.57 7.50 -1.59
CA LEU A 14 6.44 6.58 -1.55
C LEU A 14 5.14 7.38 -1.72
N ALA A 15 4.18 6.78 -2.40
CA ALA A 15 2.82 7.28 -2.47
C ALA A 15 1.85 6.10 -2.49
N ALA A 16 0.67 6.31 -1.92
CA ALA A 16 -0.42 5.35 -1.99
C ALA A 16 -1.74 6.06 -2.26
N GLY A 17 -2.60 5.39 -3.01
CA GLY A 17 -3.98 5.77 -3.22
C GLY A 17 -4.87 4.58 -2.89
N CYS A 18 -5.94 4.79 -2.15
CA CYS A 18 -6.96 3.77 -1.93
C CYS A 18 -8.33 4.34 -2.22
N LEU A 19 -9.15 3.54 -2.89
CA LEU A 19 -10.53 3.87 -3.18
C LEU A 19 -11.44 2.77 -2.65
N LEU A 20 -12.44 3.17 -1.85
CA LEU A 20 -13.50 2.27 -1.40
C LEU A 20 -14.68 2.32 -2.38
N ALA A 21 -15.19 1.15 -2.77
CA ALA A 21 -16.23 1.04 -3.79
C ALA A 21 -17.56 1.67 -3.35
N GLU A 22 -17.95 1.51 -2.08
CA GLU A 22 -19.19 2.05 -1.53
C GLU A 22 -18.94 3.24 -0.58
N ALA A 23 -19.74 4.31 -0.72
CA ALA A 23 -19.58 5.54 0.06
C ALA A 23 -19.87 5.38 1.57
N ASP A 24 -20.64 4.35 1.95
CA ASP A 24 -21.01 4.07 3.35
C ASP A 24 -20.12 2.98 3.99
N GLU A 25 -19.23 2.34 3.23
CA GLU A 25 -18.28 1.38 3.77
C GLU A 25 -17.09 2.09 4.42
N THR A 26 -16.78 1.71 5.66
CA THR A 26 -15.67 2.27 6.44
C THR A 26 -14.42 1.40 6.39
N ALA A 27 -14.49 0.23 5.73
CA ALA A 27 -13.43 -0.77 5.76
C ALA A 27 -13.55 -1.75 4.57
N GLY A 28 -12.45 -1.92 3.83
CA GLY A 28 -12.33 -2.81 2.67
C GLY A 28 -11.51 -4.08 2.92
N GLY A 29 -11.47 -4.96 1.91
CA GLY A 29 -10.63 -6.17 1.89
C GLY A 29 -9.19 -5.89 1.45
N ASP A 30 -9.02 -4.88 0.61
CA ASP A 30 -7.73 -4.42 0.09
C ASP A 30 -6.86 -3.75 1.15
N TRP A 31 -5.56 -3.98 1.07
CA TRP A 31 -4.58 -3.21 1.82
C TRP A 31 -3.27 -2.97 1.07
N PHE A 32 -2.56 -1.97 1.54
CA PHE A 32 -1.18 -1.73 1.19
C PHE A 32 -0.35 -1.49 2.46
N ASP A 33 0.96 -1.66 2.36
CA ASP A 33 1.88 -1.35 3.44
C ASP A 33 3.30 -1.09 2.91
N ALA A 34 4.06 -0.26 3.62
CA ALA A 34 5.47 -0.02 3.34
C ALA A 34 6.27 -0.19 4.63
N VAL A 35 7.06 -1.26 4.69
CA VAL A 35 7.77 -1.71 5.90
C VAL A 35 9.27 -1.43 5.72
N PRO A 36 9.87 -0.51 6.50
CA PRO A 36 11.31 -0.30 6.51
C PRO A 36 12.01 -1.56 7.03
N LEU A 37 13.04 -2.03 6.33
CA LEU A 37 13.76 -3.26 6.64
C LEU A 37 15.22 -2.96 7.02
N PRO A 38 15.90 -3.89 7.73
CA PRO A 38 17.32 -3.76 8.01
C PRO A 38 18.18 -3.55 6.73
N GLY A 39 19.16 -2.65 6.84
CA GLY A 39 20.09 -2.31 5.76
C GLY A 39 19.55 -1.30 4.74
N GLY A 40 18.61 -0.43 5.15
CA GLY A 40 18.07 0.63 4.30
C GLY A 40 17.14 0.13 3.19
N ARG A 41 16.64 -1.11 3.30
CA ARG A 41 15.69 -1.69 2.34
C ARG A 41 14.26 -1.35 2.75
N VAL A 42 13.31 -1.51 1.84
CA VAL A 42 11.87 -1.39 2.14
C VAL A 42 11.11 -2.54 1.52
N ALA A 43 10.12 -3.09 2.21
CA ALA A 43 9.11 -3.97 1.61
C ALA A 43 7.86 -3.17 1.29
N LEU A 44 7.41 -3.24 0.04
CA LEU A 44 6.12 -2.75 -0.42
C LEU A 44 5.18 -3.96 -0.51
N VAL A 45 4.02 -3.86 0.11
CA VAL A 45 3.02 -4.92 0.16
C VAL A 45 1.71 -4.39 -0.38
N VAL A 46 1.06 -5.14 -1.25
CA VAL A 46 -0.36 -4.98 -1.58
C VAL A 46 -1.00 -6.35 -1.46
N GLY A 47 -2.22 -6.40 -0.94
CA GLY A 47 -3.00 -7.61 -0.95
C GLY A 47 -4.49 -7.32 -0.93
N ASP A 48 -5.23 -8.37 -1.22
CA ASP A 48 -6.69 -8.36 -1.33
C ASP A 48 -7.25 -9.58 -0.58
N VAL A 49 -8.26 -9.33 0.24
CA VAL A 49 -9.04 -10.37 0.92
C VAL A 49 -10.41 -10.45 0.28
N VAL A 50 -10.72 -11.67 -0.17
CA VAL A 50 -12.04 -12.07 -0.65
C VAL A 50 -13.18 -11.55 0.24
N GLY A 51 -14.10 -10.82 -0.37
CA GLY A 51 -15.26 -10.24 0.30
C GLY A 51 -15.04 -8.77 0.65
N ARG A 52 -15.99 -8.19 1.38
CA ARG A 52 -15.96 -6.76 1.74
C ARG A 52 -16.50 -6.49 3.13
N GLY A 53 -16.36 -5.24 3.56
CA GLY A 53 -16.81 -4.78 4.86
C GLY A 53 -16.04 -5.38 6.04
N VAL A 54 -16.62 -5.25 7.23
CA VAL A 54 -15.97 -5.57 8.51
C VAL A 54 -15.32 -6.97 8.57
N PRO A 55 -15.94 -8.07 8.08
CA PRO A 55 -15.33 -9.39 8.12
C PRO A 55 -14.06 -9.51 7.28
N ALA A 56 -14.07 -8.92 6.07
CA ALA A 56 -12.89 -8.89 5.19
C ALA A 56 -11.78 -8.06 5.82
N SER A 57 -12.09 -6.89 6.38
CA SER A 57 -11.10 -6.03 7.03
C SER A 57 -10.47 -6.65 8.28
N ALA A 58 -11.21 -7.44 9.05
CA ALA A 58 -10.67 -8.18 10.18
C ALA A 58 -9.67 -9.27 9.75
N THR A 59 -9.94 -9.91 8.60
CA THR A 59 -9.05 -10.91 8.01
C THR A 59 -7.81 -10.24 7.40
N MET A 60 -7.99 -9.14 6.68
CA MET A 60 -6.91 -8.29 6.15
C MET A 60 -5.98 -7.83 7.28
N ALA A 61 -6.51 -7.35 8.41
CA ALA A 61 -5.69 -6.91 9.53
C ALA A 61 -4.80 -8.04 10.10
N GLN A 62 -5.32 -9.26 10.15
CA GLN A 62 -4.55 -10.43 10.60
C GLN A 62 -3.46 -10.82 9.59
N LEU A 63 -3.76 -10.81 8.29
CA LEU A 63 -2.78 -11.07 7.23
C LEU A 63 -1.69 -10.00 7.23
N ARG A 64 -2.07 -8.72 7.28
CA ARG A 64 -1.14 -7.58 7.36
C ARG A 64 -0.19 -7.75 8.54
N ALA A 65 -0.70 -8.03 9.74
CA ALA A 65 0.13 -8.21 10.94
C ALA A 65 1.13 -9.37 10.79
N VAL A 66 0.71 -10.52 10.22
CA VAL A 66 1.60 -11.68 10.00
C VAL A 66 2.66 -11.37 8.95
N VAL A 67 2.30 -10.66 7.87
CA VAL A 67 3.25 -10.28 6.82
C VAL A 67 4.27 -9.29 7.37
N GLN A 68 3.84 -8.26 8.10
CA GLN A 68 4.70 -7.27 8.75
C GLN A 68 5.70 -7.92 9.70
N ASP A 69 5.22 -8.71 10.67
CA ASP A 69 6.06 -9.39 11.66
C ASP A 69 7.16 -10.23 11.00
N ARG A 70 6.81 -10.95 9.93
CA ARG A 70 7.76 -11.80 9.21
C ARG A 70 8.73 -11.03 8.33
N LEU A 71 8.30 -9.91 7.76
CA LEU A 71 9.17 -8.99 7.06
C LEU A 71 10.15 -8.31 8.03
N ASP A 72 9.70 -7.91 9.21
CA ASP A 72 10.55 -7.33 10.24
C ASP A 72 11.60 -8.33 10.73
N GLU A 73 11.22 -9.61 10.90
CA GLU A 73 12.13 -10.66 11.35
C GLU A 73 13.16 -11.05 10.28
N THR A 74 12.76 -11.18 9.01
CA THR A 74 13.59 -11.79 7.97
C THR A 74 14.09 -10.83 6.90
N GLY A 75 13.33 -9.78 6.61
CA GLY A 75 13.54 -8.90 5.47
C GLY A 75 13.47 -9.60 4.11
N GLU A 76 12.75 -10.72 4.02
CA GLU A 76 12.67 -11.57 2.83
C GLU A 76 11.22 -11.86 2.39
N VAL A 77 11.02 -11.93 1.08
CA VAL A 77 9.70 -12.13 0.44
C VAL A 77 9.11 -13.51 0.73
N LEU A 78 9.87 -14.59 0.47
CA LEU A 78 9.34 -15.96 0.58
C LEU A 78 8.95 -16.35 2.01
N PRO A 79 9.73 -16.03 3.06
CA PRO A 79 9.31 -16.29 4.44
C PRO A 79 8.01 -15.58 4.82
N ALA A 80 7.79 -14.35 4.34
CA ALA A 80 6.57 -13.60 4.59
C ALA A 80 5.35 -14.22 3.89
N LEU A 81 5.47 -14.56 2.59
CA LEU A 81 4.40 -15.25 1.85
C LEU A 81 4.07 -16.61 2.47
N ALA A 82 5.09 -17.39 2.85
CA ALA A 82 4.89 -18.69 3.49
C ALA A 82 4.17 -18.58 4.84
N ALA A 83 4.38 -17.48 5.58
CA ALA A 83 3.67 -17.26 6.85
C ALA A 83 2.21 -16.85 6.64
N ALA A 84 1.96 -15.96 5.67
CA ALA A 84 0.61 -15.60 5.27
C ALA A 84 -0.19 -16.84 4.79
N ASP A 85 0.44 -17.72 4.01
CA ASP A 85 -0.16 -18.96 3.52
C ASP A 85 -0.50 -19.95 4.66
N ARG A 86 0.39 -20.08 5.64
CA ARG A 86 0.12 -20.85 6.87
C ARG A 86 -1.03 -20.28 7.69
N LEU A 87 -1.21 -18.95 7.69
CA LEU A 87 -2.39 -18.33 8.30
C LEU A 87 -3.65 -18.67 7.51
N ALA A 88 -3.64 -18.48 6.19
CA ALA A 88 -4.78 -18.76 5.31
C ALA A 88 -5.22 -20.23 5.34
N THR A 89 -4.30 -21.16 5.56
CA THR A 89 -4.62 -22.59 5.75
C THR A 89 -5.40 -22.86 7.04
N ARG A 90 -5.23 -22.03 8.08
CA ARG A 90 -5.89 -22.18 9.40
C ARG A 90 -7.11 -21.28 9.56
N LEU A 91 -7.19 -20.19 8.81
CA LEU A 91 -8.25 -19.21 8.85
C LEU A 91 -9.06 -19.27 7.54
N PRO A 92 -10.23 -19.92 7.51
CA PRO A 92 -11.02 -20.08 6.29
C PRO A 92 -11.38 -18.77 5.58
N ALA A 93 -11.50 -17.67 6.34
CA ALA A 93 -11.77 -16.34 5.80
C ALA A 93 -10.60 -15.74 5.00
N ALA A 94 -9.36 -16.17 5.24
CA ALA A 94 -8.17 -15.74 4.49
C ALA A 94 -7.86 -16.66 3.29
N HIS A 95 -8.64 -17.73 3.10
CA HIS A 95 -8.45 -18.62 1.97
C HIS A 95 -8.71 -17.89 0.64
N ALA A 96 -7.80 -18.05 -0.31
CA ALA A 96 -7.77 -17.38 -1.61
C ALA A 96 -7.56 -15.86 -1.56
N ALA A 97 -7.14 -15.30 -0.42
CA ALA A 97 -6.59 -13.94 -0.39
C ALA A 97 -5.32 -13.86 -1.25
N THR A 98 -5.08 -12.73 -1.90
CA THR A 98 -3.93 -12.50 -2.78
C THR A 98 -2.94 -11.54 -2.12
N VAL A 99 -1.64 -11.72 -2.35
CA VAL A 99 -0.58 -10.83 -1.81
C VAL A 99 0.55 -10.68 -2.81
N CYS A 100 1.00 -9.45 -3.06
CA CYS A 100 2.24 -9.14 -3.74
C CYS A 100 3.20 -8.40 -2.79
N ILE A 101 4.46 -8.83 -2.76
CA ILE A 101 5.53 -8.21 -1.97
C ILE A 101 6.70 -7.86 -2.88
N VAL A 102 7.15 -6.61 -2.82
CA VAL A 102 8.38 -6.13 -3.46
C VAL A 102 9.33 -5.63 -2.37
N VAL A 103 10.50 -6.26 -2.24
CA VAL A 103 11.61 -5.75 -1.42
C VAL A 103 12.53 -4.93 -2.32
N LEU A 104 12.69 -3.64 -2.02
CA LEU A 104 13.48 -2.67 -2.78
C LEU A 104 14.67 -2.18 -1.96
N THR A 105 15.84 -2.14 -2.60
CA THR A 105 17.06 -1.51 -2.07
C THR A 105 17.26 -0.15 -2.76
N PRO A 106 17.08 0.99 -2.07
CA PRO A 106 17.13 2.32 -2.69
C PRO A 106 18.48 2.66 -3.33
N GLY A 107 19.57 2.26 -2.67
CA GLY A 107 20.93 2.64 -3.06
C GLY A 107 21.29 2.23 -4.49
N ASP A 108 20.99 0.99 -4.88
CA ASP A 108 21.31 0.47 -6.20
C ASP A 108 20.06 0.17 -7.06
N GLY A 109 18.88 0.17 -6.44
CA GLY A 109 17.60 -0.12 -7.10
C GLY A 109 17.29 -1.60 -7.23
N ALA A 110 18.07 -2.50 -6.61
CA ALA A 110 17.77 -3.93 -6.64
C ALA A 110 16.38 -4.19 -6.05
N LEU A 111 15.56 -4.93 -6.79
CA LEU A 111 14.22 -5.31 -6.35
C LEU A 111 14.04 -6.83 -6.43
N VAL A 112 13.36 -7.39 -5.44
CA VAL A 112 12.93 -8.79 -5.39
C VAL A 112 11.43 -8.81 -5.19
N CYS A 113 10.71 -9.44 -6.12
CA CYS A 113 9.26 -9.51 -6.12
C CYS A 113 8.81 -10.96 -5.95
N GLY A 114 7.74 -11.16 -5.19
CA GLY A 114 7.00 -12.43 -5.13
C GLY A 114 5.51 -12.15 -4.98
N SER A 115 4.70 -13.04 -5.55
CA SER A 115 3.24 -12.93 -5.55
C SER A 115 2.62 -14.26 -5.11
N ALA A 116 1.48 -14.17 -4.44
CA ALA A 116 0.55 -15.25 -4.16
C ALA A 116 -0.78 -14.91 -4.86
N GLY A 117 -0.92 -15.29 -6.13
CA GLY A 117 -2.15 -15.07 -6.92
C GLY A 117 -2.49 -13.61 -7.21
N HIS A 118 -1.56 -12.69 -7.00
CA HIS A 118 -1.78 -11.24 -7.16
C HIS A 118 -1.22 -10.72 -8.49
N PRO A 119 -1.83 -9.69 -9.10
CA PRO A 119 -1.34 -9.09 -10.34
C PRO A 119 0.14 -8.65 -10.28
N PRO A 120 0.91 -8.77 -11.38
CA PRO A 120 2.31 -8.37 -11.39
C PRO A 120 2.48 -6.85 -11.27
N PRO A 121 3.48 -6.34 -10.52
CA PRO A 121 3.73 -4.91 -10.43
C PRO A 121 4.12 -4.28 -11.76
N LEU A 122 3.72 -3.03 -11.96
CA LEU A 122 4.08 -2.21 -13.12
C LEU A 122 5.31 -1.36 -12.81
N VAL A 123 6.32 -1.40 -13.68
CA VAL A 123 7.46 -0.47 -13.68
C VAL A 123 7.31 0.48 -14.87
N THR A 124 7.43 1.79 -14.63
CA THR A 124 7.33 2.81 -15.69
C THR A 124 8.35 3.93 -15.51
N GLY A 125 8.94 4.38 -16.61
CA GLY A 125 9.96 5.43 -16.65
C GLY A 125 10.40 5.69 -18.10
N GLY A 126 10.91 6.89 -18.40
CA GLY A 126 11.36 7.23 -19.76
C GLY A 126 10.29 7.08 -20.87
N GLY A 127 9.00 7.18 -20.53
CA GLY A 127 7.89 6.99 -21.46
C GLY A 127 7.61 5.53 -21.84
N ARG A 128 8.14 4.56 -21.08
CA ARG A 128 7.91 3.13 -21.27
C ARG A 128 7.36 2.50 -20.01
N ALA A 129 6.59 1.43 -20.18
CA ALA A 129 6.05 0.63 -19.08
C ALA A 129 6.36 -0.85 -19.33
N ARG A 130 6.56 -1.59 -18.25
CA ARG A 130 6.75 -3.05 -18.25
C ARG A 130 6.20 -3.65 -16.96
N TYR A 131 5.55 -4.80 -17.07
CA TYR A 131 5.20 -5.58 -15.89
C TYR A 131 6.40 -6.40 -15.44
N LEU A 132 6.59 -6.54 -14.12
CA LEU A 132 7.59 -7.46 -13.60
C LEU A 132 7.23 -8.90 -14.02
N PRO A 133 8.20 -9.72 -14.46
CA PRO A 133 7.93 -11.08 -14.90
C PRO A 133 7.82 -12.02 -13.69
N VAL A 134 6.77 -11.81 -12.89
CA VAL A 134 6.46 -12.64 -11.73
C VAL A 134 5.77 -13.91 -12.23
N PRO A 135 6.27 -15.12 -11.91
CA PRO A 135 5.59 -16.36 -12.27
C PRO A 135 4.19 -16.40 -11.66
N ALA A 136 3.22 -16.86 -12.44
CA ALA A 136 1.87 -17.13 -11.93
C ALA A 136 1.93 -18.16 -10.80
N SER A 137 1.09 -17.96 -9.78
CA SER A 137 0.93 -18.88 -8.67
C SER A 137 -0.49 -18.77 -8.12
N GLY A 138 -0.95 -19.81 -7.42
CA GLY A 138 -2.21 -19.74 -6.69
C GLY A 138 -2.20 -18.71 -5.55
N PRO A 139 -3.39 -18.29 -5.08
CA PRO A 139 -3.55 -17.40 -3.93
C PRO A 139 -3.29 -18.12 -2.60
N LEU A 140 -3.38 -17.42 -1.48
CA LEU A 140 -3.04 -17.99 -0.17
C LEU A 140 -3.97 -19.13 0.26
N GLY A 141 -3.41 -20.14 0.93
CA GLY A 141 -4.16 -21.28 1.47
C GLY A 141 -4.60 -22.29 0.41
N THR A 142 -4.01 -22.22 -0.79
CA THR A 142 -4.29 -23.10 -1.94
C THR A 142 -3.27 -24.21 -2.12
N HIS A 143 -2.24 -24.25 -1.27
CA HIS A 143 -1.06 -25.12 -1.40
C HIS A 143 -0.21 -24.82 -2.65
N ALA A 144 -0.31 -23.60 -3.20
CA ALA A 144 0.58 -23.12 -4.24
C ALA A 144 2.04 -23.03 -3.77
N THR A 145 2.97 -23.10 -4.72
CA THR A 145 4.40 -22.83 -4.47
C THR A 145 4.74 -21.42 -4.93
N TYR A 146 5.24 -20.60 -4.02
CA TYR A 146 5.64 -19.23 -4.33
C TYR A 146 7.11 -19.17 -4.74
N THR A 147 7.40 -18.34 -5.74
CA THR A 147 8.76 -18.07 -6.22
C THR A 147 9.02 -16.56 -6.26
N THR A 148 10.28 -16.17 -6.47
CA THR A 148 10.65 -14.77 -6.60
C THR A 148 11.31 -14.47 -7.94
N THR A 149 11.12 -13.22 -8.38
CA THR A 149 11.81 -12.63 -9.52
C THR A 149 12.65 -11.47 -9.03
N ALA A 150 13.86 -11.35 -9.56
CA ALA A 150 14.74 -10.20 -9.32
C ALA A 150 14.75 -9.26 -10.52
N ASP A 151 14.84 -7.96 -10.26
CA ASP A 151 14.92 -6.91 -11.26
C ASP A 151 15.68 -5.69 -10.68
N ARG A 152 15.71 -4.57 -11.40
CA ARG A 152 16.28 -3.32 -10.95
C ARG A 152 15.40 -2.14 -11.34
N LEU A 153 15.15 -1.26 -10.38
CA LEU A 153 14.44 0.00 -10.55
C LEU A 153 15.42 1.12 -10.89
N GLY A 154 15.25 1.73 -12.06
CA GLY A 154 15.99 2.90 -12.52
C GLY A 154 15.76 4.14 -11.65
N GLY A 155 16.62 5.17 -11.82
CA GLY A 155 16.51 6.42 -11.06
C GLY A 155 15.33 7.31 -11.49
N ASP A 156 14.86 7.14 -12.72
CA ASP A 156 13.70 7.82 -13.31
C ASP A 156 12.46 6.92 -13.38
N GLU A 157 12.55 5.70 -12.85
CA GLU A 157 11.47 4.72 -12.86
C GLU A 157 10.65 4.76 -11.55
N VAL A 158 9.38 4.41 -11.69
CA VAL A 158 8.43 4.17 -10.60
C VAL A 158 7.99 2.72 -10.69
N VAL A 159 7.96 2.02 -9.56
CA VAL A 159 7.27 0.72 -9.42
C VAL A 159 5.92 0.96 -8.75
N LEU A 160 4.86 0.35 -9.28
CA LEU A 160 3.51 0.36 -8.73
C LEU A 160 3.00 -1.06 -8.49
N LEU A 161 2.57 -1.32 -7.26
CA LEU A 161 1.75 -2.45 -6.87
C LEU A 161 0.29 -1.99 -6.84
N TYR A 162 -0.62 -2.88 -7.21
CA TYR A 162 -2.02 -2.55 -7.36
C TYR A 162 -2.92 -3.76 -7.13
N SER A 163 -4.09 -3.56 -6.52
CA SER A 163 -5.14 -4.60 -6.47
C SER A 163 -5.90 -4.69 -7.79
N ASP A 164 -6.59 -5.81 -8.01
CA ASP A 164 -7.29 -6.13 -9.24
C ASP A 164 -8.45 -5.17 -9.57
N GLY A 165 -9.05 -4.49 -8.59
CA GLY A 165 -10.10 -3.50 -8.80
C GLY A 165 -9.74 -2.37 -9.79
N ILE A 166 -8.45 -2.04 -9.97
CA ILE A 166 -8.01 -1.07 -11.00
C ILE A 166 -8.07 -1.65 -12.42
N ILE A 167 -8.04 -2.97 -12.56
CA ILE A 167 -8.11 -3.71 -13.83
C ILE A 167 -9.53 -4.21 -14.10
N GLU A 168 -10.21 -4.75 -13.10
CA GLU A 168 -11.54 -5.35 -13.20
C GLU A 168 -12.68 -4.31 -13.20
N ARG A 169 -12.45 -3.19 -13.88
CA ARG A 169 -13.40 -2.08 -13.95
C ARG A 169 -14.64 -2.44 -14.79
N PRO A 170 -15.83 -1.95 -14.42
CA PRO A 170 -17.07 -2.26 -15.13
C PRO A 170 -17.00 -1.96 -16.64
N GLY A 171 -17.43 -2.93 -17.46
CA GLY A 171 -17.53 -2.78 -18.91
C GLY A 171 -16.19 -2.75 -19.65
N ARG A 172 -15.10 -3.20 -19.02
CA ARG A 172 -13.78 -3.32 -19.65
C ARG A 172 -13.30 -4.77 -19.65
N ASP A 173 -12.71 -5.18 -20.76
CA ASP A 173 -11.97 -6.43 -20.82
C ASP A 173 -10.69 -6.32 -19.97
N PRO A 174 -10.33 -7.33 -19.15
CA PRO A 174 -9.15 -7.26 -18.29
C PRO A 174 -7.83 -7.05 -19.04
N GLY A 175 -7.68 -7.63 -20.23
CA GLY A 175 -6.47 -7.45 -21.05
C GLY A 175 -6.35 -6.02 -21.57
N GLU A 176 -7.46 -5.44 -22.05
CA GLU A 176 -7.52 -4.04 -22.46
C GLU A 176 -7.31 -3.08 -21.28
N ALA A 177 -7.91 -3.38 -20.13
CA ALA A 177 -7.78 -2.59 -18.91
C ALA A 177 -6.33 -2.60 -18.37
N THR A 178 -5.64 -3.73 -18.48
CA THR A 178 -4.21 -3.86 -18.16
C THR A 178 -3.36 -2.97 -19.06
N ALA A 179 -3.57 -3.02 -20.38
CA ALA A 179 -2.86 -2.13 -21.30
C ALA A 179 -3.19 -0.65 -21.07
N GLU A 180 -4.45 -0.33 -20.75
CA GLU A 180 -4.90 1.02 -20.41
C GLU A 180 -4.23 1.53 -19.12
N PHE A 181 -4.15 0.70 -18.08
CA PHE A 181 -3.47 1.03 -16.82
C PHE A 181 -2.00 1.38 -17.06
N ALA A 182 -1.28 0.56 -17.82
CA ALA A 182 0.12 0.81 -18.17
C ALA A 182 0.30 2.14 -18.92
N ARG A 183 -0.57 2.42 -19.90
CA ARG A 183 -0.53 3.66 -20.68
C ARG A 183 -0.83 4.89 -19.82
N VAL A 184 -1.93 4.87 -19.07
CA VAL A 184 -2.36 6.01 -18.23
C VAL A 184 -1.33 6.30 -17.14
N THR A 185 -0.76 5.28 -16.52
CA THR A 185 0.29 5.45 -15.50
C THR A 185 1.55 6.08 -16.11
N THR A 186 1.94 5.64 -17.30
CA THR A 186 3.10 6.20 -18.01
C THR A 186 2.89 7.67 -18.37
N GLU A 187 1.68 8.03 -18.83
CA GLU A 187 1.30 9.42 -19.08
C GLU A 187 1.32 10.27 -17.80
N ALA A 188 0.82 9.74 -16.68
CA ALA A 188 0.82 10.42 -15.39
C ALA A 188 2.25 10.67 -14.87
N VAL A 189 3.15 9.71 -15.03
CA VAL A 189 4.57 9.83 -14.67
C VAL A 189 5.25 10.92 -15.52
N ALA A 190 4.98 10.95 -16.83
CA ALA A 190 5.59 11.89 -17.77
C ALA A 190 5.09 13.35 -17.61
N ASP A 191 3.86 13.54 -17.14
CA ASP A 191 3.20 14.85 -17.03
C ASP A 191 3.67 15.64 -15.79
N ALA A 192 4.91 16.14 -15.88
CA ALA A 192 5.62 16.80 -14.77
C ALA A 192 4.87 18.03 -14.24
N GLU A 193 4.72 18.08 -12.91
CA GLU A 193 4.12 19.19 -12.17
C GLU A 193 5.09 19.66 -11.07
N PRO A 194 5.33 20.98 -10.92
CA PRO A 194 6.16 21.49 -9.83
C PRO A 194 5.63 21.06 -8.46
N GLY A 195 6.51 20.55 -7.61
CA GLY A 195 6.17 20.17 -6.22
C GLY A 195 5.55 18.78 -6.06
N THR A 196 5.30 18.03 -7.13
CA THR A 196 4.75 16.67 -7.06
C THR A 196 5.75 15.65 -7.60
N SER A 197 5.99 14.57 -6.87
CA SER A 197 6.87 13.49 -7.34
C SER A 197 6.22 12.64 -8.44
N ALA A 198 7.02 11.87 -9.19
CA ALA A 198 6.47 11.03 -10.26
C ALA A 198 5.58 9.91 -9.68
N VAL A 199 5.97 9.35 -8.54
CA VAL A 199 5.17 8.33 -7.83
C VAL A 199 3.85 8.88 -7.31
N GLU A 200 3.81 10.11 -6.79
CA GLU A 200 2.56 10.76 -6.40
C GLU A 200 1.62 10.93 -7.59
N ARG A 201 2.13 11.42 -8.73
CA ARG A 201 1.31 11.55 -9.93
C ARG A 201 0.83 10.19 -10.42
N ALA A 202 1.68 9.18 -10.38
CA ALA A 202 1.32 7.81 -10.78
C ALA A 202 0.18 7.26 -9.91
N CYS A 203 0.22 7.41 -8.58
CA CYS A 203 -0.86 6.93 -7.71
C CYS A 203 -2.13 7.78 -7.83
N THR A 204 -2.00 9.12 -7.90
CA THR A 204 -3.15 10.03 -7.88
C THR A 204 -3.87 10.10 -9.22
N ARG A 205 -3.16 10.46 -10.30
CA ARG A 205 -3.78 10.72 -11.60
C ARG A 205 -4.23 9.45 -12.29
N THR A 206 -3.53 8.32 -12.08
CA THR A 206 -3.96 7.03 -12.64
C THR A 206 -5.30 6.61 -12.04
N LEU A 207 -5.40 6.64 -10.71
CA LEU A 207 -6.64 6.34 -10.01
C LEU A 207 -7.77 7.26 -10.49
N ASP A 208 -7.53 8.58 -10.49
CA ASP A 208 -8.54 9.57 -10.89
C ASP A 208 -8.99 9.37 -12.36
N ARG A 209 -8.07 9.14 -13.30
CA ARG A 209 -8.40 8.99 -14.73
C ARG A 209 -9.15 7.69 -15.01
N LEU A 210 -8.72 6.58 -14.44
CA LEU A 210 -9.32 5.27 -14.71
C LEU A 210 -10.70 5.14 -14.04
N VAL A 211 -10.83 5.60 -12.79
CA VAL A 211 -12.11 5.51 -12.07
C VAL A 211 -13.13 6.52 -12.60
N ARG A 212 -12.74 7.73 -13.00
CA ARG A 212 -13.68 8.68 -13.64
C ARG A 212 -14.26 8.15 -14.96
N ALA A 213 -13.51 7.32 -15.67
CA ALA A 213 -13.94 6.82 -16.98
C ALA A 213 -15.01 5.72 -16.89
N THR A 214 -14.95 4.87 -15.86
CA THR A 214 -15.76 3.63 -15.79
C THR A 214 -16.46 3.41 -14.45
N GLY A 215 -16.17 4.21 -13.42
CA GLY A 215 -16.47 3.88 -12.04
C GLY A 215 -15.59 2.74 -11.52
N THR A 216 -15.95 2.23 -10.34
CA THR A 216 -15.39 0.99 -9.76
C THR A 216 -16.54 0.09 -9.29
N ALA A 217 -16.31 -1.22 -9.28
CA ALA A 217 -17.18 -2.20 -8.63
C ALA A 217 -16.52 -2.85 -7.40
N ASP A 218 -15.22 -2.64 -7.21
CA ASP A 218 -14.43 -3.21 -6.12
C ASP A 218 -13.51 -2.15 -5.49
N ASP A 219 -12.95 -2.48 -4.34
CA ASP A 219 -11.93 -1.66 -3.69
C ASP A 219 -10.68 -1.57 -4.59
N ILE A 220 -9.93 -0.49 -4.42
CA ILE A 220 -8.67 -0.30 -5.13
C ILE A 220 -7.62 0.11 -4.12
N ALA A 221 -6.49 -0.60 -4.12
CA ALA A 221 -5.26 -0.20 -3.47
C ALA A 221 -4.17 0.01 -4.53
N LEU A 222 -3.48 1.15 -4.45
CA LEU A 222 -2.30 1.48 -5.25
C LEU A 222 -1.17 1.87 -4.30
N LEU A 223 0.00 1.27 -4.46
CA LEU A 223 1.21 1.61 -3.73
C LEU A 223 2.37 1.75 -4.69
N GLY A 224 3.03 2.90 -4.67
CA GLY A 224 4.16 3.19 -5.54
C GLY A 224 5.43 3.54 -4.78
N ALA A 225 6.57 3.28 -5.42
CA ALA A 225 7.87 3.76 -4.99
C ALA A 225 8.69 4.33 -6.15
N GLN A 226 9.41 5.42 -5.87
CA GLN A 226 10.37 6.05 -6.78
C GLN A 226 11.70 6.25 -6.05
N ARG A 227 12.82 5.97 -6.73
CA ARG A 227 14.15 6.28 -6.22
C ARG A 227 14.45 7.77 -6.35
N VAL A 228 15.02 8.34 -5.30
CA VAL A 228 15.51 9.72 -5.31
C VAL A 228 16.90 9.78 -4.68
N ALA A 229 17.63 10.87 -4.91
CA ALA A 229 18.85 11.11 -4.15
C ALA A 229 18.48 11.35 -2.68
N PRO A 230 19.19 10.73 -1.72
CA PRO A 230 18.95 11.00 -0.30
C PRO A 230 19.32 12.46 0.00
N ALA A 231 18.49 13.13 0.80
CA ALA A 231 18.81 14.46 1.30
C ALA A 231 20.01 14.37 2.25
N GLY A 232 20.89 15.38 2.22
CA GLY A 232 21.99 15.49 3.16
C GLY A 232 21.50 15.81 4.58
N PRO A 233 22.36 15.68 5.60
CA PRO A 233 22.03 16.09 6.96
C PRO A 233 21.86 17.61 7.05
N LEU A 234 20.92 18.08 7.87
CA LEU A 234 20.86 19.47 8.29
C LEU A 234 22.01 19.74 9.27
N ARG A 235 22.77 20.81 9.05
CA ARG A 235 23.84 21.26 9.95
C ARG A 235 23.91 22.77 9.97
N LEU A 236 23.50 23.36 11.08
CA LEU A 236 23.55 24.79 11.33
C LEU A 236 24.41 25.06 12.56
N HIS A 237 25.24 26.08 12.48
CA HIS A 237 25.99 26.62 13.61
C HIS A 237 25.83 28.14 13.58
N LEU A 238 25.08 28.66 14.54
CA LEU A 238 24.54 30.01 14.54
C LEU A 238 24.99 30.74 15.81
N PRO A 239 25.23 32.06 15.77
CA PRO A 239 25.42 32.83 16.99
C PRO A 239 24.14 32.83 17.82
N ALA A 240 24.24 32.86 19.15
CA ALA A 240 23.09 32.92 20.05
C ALA A 240 22.44 34.32 20.06
N ASP A 241 21.78 34.69 18.96
CA ASP A 241 21.09 35.97 18.75
C ASP A 241 19.64 35.73 18.30
N VAL A 242 18.69 36.55 18.75
CA VAL A 242 17.25 36.37 18.48
C VAL A 242 16.93 36.37 16.97
N SER A 243 17.74 37.04 16.15
CA SER A 243 17.60 37.03 14.69
C SER A 243 17.82 35.66 14.04
N VAL A 244 18.51 34.73 14.72
CA VAL A 244 18.85 33.41 14.14
C VAL A 244 17.70 32.42 14.18
N VAL A 245 16.67 32.65 15.01
CA VAL A 245 15.47 31.80 15.06
C VAL A 245 14.81 31.72 13.68
N ARG A 246 14.74 32.86 12.97
CA ARG A 246 14.19 32.91 11.61
C ARG A 246 15.04 32.14 10.60
N VAL A 247 16.37 32.18 10.75
CA VAL A 247 17.31 31.47 9.88
C VAL A 247 17.18 29.96 10.09
N ALA A 248 17.20 29.51 11.35
CA ALA A 248 17.03 28.11 11.71
C ALA A 248 15.71 27.55 11.18
N ARG A 249 14.61 28.30 11.34
CA ARG A 249 13.30 27.93 10.81
C ARG A 249 13.30 27.79 9.28
N GLY A 250 13.89 28.76 8.56
CA GLY A 250 13.93 28.72 7.10
C GLY A 250 14.72 27.54 6.54
N GLU A 251 15.89 27.25 7.11
CA GLU A 251 16.71 26.10 6.71
C GLU A 251 16.05 24.76 7.08
N LEU A 252 15.41 24.69 8.24
CA LEU A 252 14.63 23.51 8.62
C LEU A 252 13.44 23.29 7.69
N THR A 253 12.69 24.34 7.33
CA THR A 253 11.59 24.24 6.35
C THR A 253 12.08 23.66 5.02
N ARG A 254 13.17 24.21 4.46
CA ARG A 254 13.77 23.72 3.21
C ARG A 254 14.19 22.24 3.32
N TRP A 255 14.82 21.86 4.43
CA TRP A 255 15.26 20.48 4.64
C TRP A 255 14.07 19.51 4.77
N LEU A 256 13.00 19.89 5.46
CA LEU A 256 11.77 19.07 5.56
C LEU A 256 11.04 18.96 4.22
N GLU A 257 11.03 20.02 3.39
CA GLU A 257 10.53 19.97 2.01
C GLU A 257 11.37 19.03 1.14
N GLU A 258 12.70 19.08 1.26
CA GLU A 258 13.62 18.15 0.59
C GLU A 258 13.47 16.70 1.05
N LEU A 259 12.98 16.46 2.27
CA LEU A 259 12.60 15.12 2.74
C LEU A 259 11.20 14.70 2.29
N ALA A 260 10.38 15.64 1.79
CA ALA A 260 8.97 15.45 1.47
C ALA A 260 8.13 14.99 2.67
N VAL A 261 8.31 15.61 3.83
CA VAL A 261 7.55 15.34 5.05
C VAL A 261 6.07 15.74 4.90
N GLY A 262 5.16 15.03 5.57
CA GLY A 262 3.74 15.40 5.63
C GLY A 262 3.52 16.72 6.37
N GLU A 263 2.40 17.41 6.09
CA GLU A 263 2.13 18.75 6.65
C GLU A 263 2.06 18.74 8.19
N ASP A 264 1.44 17.71 8.79
CA ASP A 264 1.29 17.58 10.24
C ASP A 264 2.65 17.43 10.94
N ASP A 265 3.49 16.52 10.47
CA ASP A 265 4.84 16.30 10.99
C ASP A 265 5.73 17.52 10.75
N GLN A 266 5.59 18.18 9.60
CA GLN A 266 6.32 19.41 9.29
C GLN A 266 5.94 20.52 10.29
N PHE A 267 4.65 20.67 10.59
CA PHE A 267 4.18 21.62 11.61
C PHE A 267 4.76 21.28 12.99
N ALA A 268 4.67 20.01 13.40
CA ALA A 268 5.16 19.54 14.69
C ALA A 268 6.66 19.84 14.88
N LEU A 269 7.49 19.49 13.89
CA LEU A 269 8.94 19.67 13.96
C LEU A 269 9.35 21.14 13.88
N LEU A 270 8.71 21.94 13.02
CA LEU A 270 8.99 23.37 12.94
C LEU A 270 8.66 24.07 14.27
N HIS A 271 7.54 23.72 14.90
CA HIS A 271 7.17 24.25 16.20
C HIS A 271 8.20 23.82 17.26
N ALA A 272 8.49 22.52 17.35
CA ALA A 272 9.41 21.97 18.35
C ALA A 272 10.80 22.62 18.29
N VAL A 273 11.39 22.68 17.09
CA VAL A 273 12.73 23.26 16.92
C VAL A 273 12.71 24.77 17.14
N ASN A 274 11.66 25.47 16.74
CA ASN A 274 11.53 26.91 17.00
C ASN A 274 11.55 27.21 18.51
N GLU A 275 10.82 26.44 19.30
CA GLU A 275 10.80 26.56 20.76
C GLU A 275 12.16 26.22 21.38
N LEU A 276 12.81 25.15 20.94
CA LEU A 276 14.13 24.76 21.44
C LEU A 276 15.21 25.79 21.13
N VAL A 277 15.24 26.32 19.90
CA VAL A 277 16.19 27.36 19.50
C VAL A 277 15.93 28.67 20.23
N THR A 278 14.65 29.05 20.42
CA THR A 278 14.29 30.25 21.20
C THR A 278 14.75 30.10 22.66
N ASN A 279 14.49 28.95 23.27
CA ASN A 279 14.93 28.65 24.62
C ASN A 279 16.46 28.69 24.75
N ALA A 280 17.16 28.08 23.79
CA ALA A 280 18.61 28.13 23.71
C ALA A 280 19.11 29.58 23.66
N VAL A 281 18.60 30.43 22.76
CA VAL A 281 19.04 31.82 22.65
C VAL A 281 18.72 32.65 23.90
N GLU A 282 17.54 32.48 24.49
CA GLU A 282 17.07 33.34 25.59
C GLU A 282 17.64 32.98 26.98
N HIS A 283 17.96 31.70 27.22
CA HIS A 283 18.25 31.18 28.57
C HIS A 283 19.69 30.73 28.79
N SER A 284 20.48 30.51 27.73
CA SER A 284 21.83 29.95 27.85
C SER A 284 22.93 30.99 28.10
N HIS A 285 22.73 32.26 27.71
CA HIS A 285 23.77 33.31 27.75
C HIS A 285 23.32 34.65 28.37
N PRO A 286 23.00 34.73 29.67
CA PRO A 286 22.56 35.99 30.29
C PRO A 286 23.66 37.06 30.37
N ASP A 287 24.95 36.68 30.41
CA ASP A 287 26.09 37.59 30.66
C ASP A 287 27.25 37.47 29.64
N SER A 288 27.12 36.63 28.60
CA SER A 288 28.18 36.39 27.61
C SER A 288 27.83 36.92 26.23
N LEU A 289 28.66 37.84 25.72
CA LEU A 289 28.66 38.24 24.32
C LEU A 289 29.39 37.14 23.52
N GLY A 290 28.65 36.22 22.88
CA GLY A 290 29.24 35.28 21.90
C GLY A 290 28.96 33.78 22.09
N GLY A 291 27.81 33.41 22.66
CA GLY A 291 27.37 32.00 22.67
C GLY A 291 26.98 31.48 21.29
N THR A 292 26.90 30.16 21.16
CA THR A 292 26.53 29.49 19.90
C THR A 292 25.39 28.51 20.08
N VAL A 293 24.53 28.43 19.06
CA VAL A 293 23.46 27.44 18.95
C VAL A 293 23.72 26.61 17.70
N SER A 294 23.71 25.29 17.86
CA SER A 294 23.79 24.35 16.74
C SER A 294 22.47 23.60 16.57
N VAL A 295 22.11 23.38 15.32
CA VAL A 295 20.96 22.55 14.94
C VAL A 295 21.44 21.53 13.94
N THR A 296 21.33 20.25 14.29
CA THR A 296 21.65 19.16 13.36
C THR A 296 20.45 18.25 13.16
N GLY A 297 20.27 17.72 11.96
CA GLY A 297 19.14 16.88 11.60
C GLY A 297 19.57 15.73 10.70
N THR A 298 19.13 14.52 11.02
CA THR A 298 19.35 13.32 10.21
C THR A 298 18.07 12.50 10.12
N LEU A 299 17.86 11.82 8.99
CA LEU A 299 16.80 10.83 8.82
C LEU A 299 17.47 9.46 8.75
N ASP A 300 17.04 8.53 9.59
CA ASP A 300 17.54 7.16 9.54
C ASP A 300 16.76 6.27 8.56
N ASP A 301 17.30 5.08 8.33
CA ASP A 301 16.75 4.08 7.42
C ASP A 301 15.38 3.51 7.86
N THR A 302 14.94 3.80 9.09
CA THR A 302 13.65 3.37 9.64
C THR A 302 12.57 4.44 9.53
N GLY A 303 12.92 5.61 8.98
CA GLY A 303 12.04 6.76 8.83
C GLY A 303 11.88 7.60 10.10
N VAL A 304 12.81 7.49 11.06
CA VAL A 304 12.85 8.35 12.23
C VAL A 304 13.82 9.50 12.00
N VAL A 305 13.32 10.72 12.16
CA VAL A 305 14.15 11.92 12.17
C VAL A 305 14.74 12.13 13.55
N HIS A 306 16.03 12.46 13.59
CA HIS A 306 16.78 12.83 14.77
C HIS A 306 17.22 14.27 14.61
N ILE A 307 16.67 15.18 15.41
CA ILE A 307 17.05 16.60 15.40
C ILE A 307 17.66 16.96 16.74
N GLU A 308 18.89 17.43 16.72
CA GLU A 308 19.60 17.91 17.90
C GLU A 308 19.68 19.44 17.87
N VAL A 309 19.29 20.07 18.97
CA VAL A 309 19.50 21.50 19.24
C VAL A 309 20.41 21.61 20.44
N ALA A 310 21.61 22.16 20.27
CA ALA A 310 22.59 22.31 21.34
C ALA A 310 23.08 23.75 21.47
N ASP A 311 23.22 24.20 22.71
CA ASP A 311 23.86 25.46 23.09
C ASP A 311 25.11 25.21 23.94
N ASP A 312 26.02 26.19 23.96
CA ASP A 312 27.25 26.16 24.78
C ASP A 312 27.13 26.94 26.10
N GLY A 313 25.91 27.25 26.53
CA GLY A 313 25.64 28.04 27.72
C GLY A 313 25.33 27.24 28.97
N SER A 314 25.26 27.94 30.10
CA SER A 314 24.89 27.35 31.39
C SER A 314 23.46 27.74 31.74
N TRP A 315 22.57 26.76 31.85
CA TRP A 315 21.16 26.98 32.21
C TRP A 315 21.05 27.66 33.58
N HIS A 316 20.64 28.92 33.61
CA HIS A 316 20.36 29.64 34.85
C HIS A 316 18.86 29.73 35.08
N GLU A 317 18.36 29.12 36.15
CA GLU A 317 17.03 29.41 36.68
C GLU A 317 17.06 30.85 37.22
N ARG A 318 16.74 31.86 36.39
CA ARG A 318 16.70 33.25 36.83
C ARG A 318 15.71 33.37 38.00
N SER A 319 16.19 33.79 39.16
CA SER A 319 15.37 34.21 40.29
C SER A 319 14.67 35.53 39.98
N TRP A 320 13.55 35.47 39.25
CA TRP A 320 12.64 36.59 39.05
C TRP A 320 11.66 36.72 40.23
N PRO A 321 11.15 37.93 40.55
CA PRO A 321 10.12 38.10 41.56
C PRO A 321 8.86 37.33 41.12
N ALA A 322 8.29 36.56 42.04
CA ALA A 322 7.18 35.65 41.78
C ALA A 322 5.88 36.38 41.39
N SER A 323 5.69 36.70 40.11
CA SER A 323 4.37 36.84 39.51
C SER A 323 4.01 35.52 38.81
N VAL A 324 2.86 34.95 39.18
CA VAL A 324 2.44 33.57 38.88
C VAL A 324 2.08 33.35 37.39
N GLU A 325 2.04 34.41 36.58
CA GLU A 325 1.63 34.35 35.16
C GLU A 325 2.79 33.98 34.21
N VAL A 326 4.01 34.46 34.43
CA VAL A 326 5.16 34.19 33.52
C VAL A 326 5.68 32.75 33.62
N ARG A 327 5.62 32.13 34.80
CA ARG A 327 6.00 30.71 35.00
C ARG A 327 5.12 29.74 34.21
N ARG A 328 3.87 30.12 33.91
CA ARG A 328 2.94 29.25 33.17
C ARG A 328 3.27 29.18 31.70
N GLU A 329 3.77 30.26 31.08
CA GLU A 329 4.03 30.31 29.64
C GLU A 329 5.37 29.62 29.28
N GLN A 330 6.42 29.81 30.09
CA GLN A 330 7.78 29.32 29.80
C GLN A 330 7.95 27.79 29.95
N GLY A 331 7.22 27.18 30.87
CA GLY A 331 7.15 25.71 31.00
C GLY A 331 6.12 25.07 30.05
N LEU A 332 5.17 25.86 29.53
CA LEU A 332 4.17 25.38 28.59
C LEU A 332 4.79 25.04 27.25
N GLY A 333 5.70 25.87 26.72
CA GLY A 333 6.30 25.66 25.39
C GLY A 333 7.01 24.31 25.27
N LEU A 334 7.81 23.92 26.27
CA LEU A 334 8.46 22.62 26.33
C LEU A 334 7.46 21.48 26.60
N ALA A 335 6.48 21.69 27.47
CA ALA A 335 5.44 20.70 27.75
C ALA A 335 4.53 20.45 26.53
N MET A 336 4.22 21.48 25.74
CA MET A 336 3.46 21.39 24.48
C MET A 336 4.32 20.77 23.39
N THR A 337 5.60 21.14 23.30
CA THR A 337 6.55 20.55 22.35
C THR A 337 6.67 19.04 22.53
N SER A 338 6.75 18.55 23.78
CA SER A 338 6.75 17.10 24.07
C SER A 338 5.46 16.36 23.71
N GLN A 339 4.37 17.07 23.40
CA GLN A 339 3.11 16.47 22.94
C GLN A 339 3.02 16.37 21.41
N PHE A 340 3.86 17.12 20.68
CA PHE A 340 3.85 17.13 19.21
C PHE A 340 4.85 16.17 18.58
N VAL A 341 5.87 15.73 19.32
CA VAL A 341 6.91 14.79 18.84
C VAL A 341 6.87 13.49 19.66
N ASP A 342 7.33 12.39 19.07
CA ASP A 342 7.23 11.08 19.72
C ASP A 342 8.10 10.98 20.98
N ARG A 343 9.29 11.58 20.95
CA ARG A 343 10.22 11.60 22.06
C ARG A 343 11.12 12.83 22.00
N LEU A 344 11.31 13.45 23.16
CA LEU A 344 12.19 14.59 23.38
C LEU A 344 13.06 14.32 24.61
N ASP A 345 14.38 14.31 24.41
CA ASP A 345 15.36 14.11 25.47
C ASP A 345 16.18 15.37 25.72
N PHE A 346 16.66 15.52 26.96
CA PHE A 346 17.56 16.60 27.35
C PHE A 346 18.81 16.03 28.02
N ASP A 347 19.98 16.43 27.53
CA ASP A 347 21.24 16.31 28.24
C ASP A 347 21.69 17.71 28.68
N ARG A 348 22.05 17.86 29.95
CA ARG A 348 22.40 19.16 30.56
C ARG A 348 23.71 19.00 31.30
N GLY A 349 24.72 19.75 30.87
CA GLY A 349 26.06 19.72 31.45
C GLY A 349 26.55 21.10 31.85
N ALA A 350 27.76 21.13 32.42
CA ALA A 350 28.43 22.38 32.79
C ALA A 350 28.86 23.25 31.59
N GLY A 351 28.75 22.72 30.36
CA GLY A 351 29.17 23.40 29.12
C GLY A 351 28.09 23.48 28.05
N GLY A 352 26.81 23.33 28.40
CA GLY A 352 25.72 23.38 27.43
C GLY A 352 24.47 22.60 27.81
N THR A 353 23.39 22.90 27.09
CA THR A 353 22.21 22.03 27.01
C THR A 353 22.10 21.45 25.60
N THR A 354 21.74 20.17 25.51
CA THR A 354 21.44 19.49 24.25
C THR A 354 20.04 18.89 24.34
N ALA A 355 19.16 19.29 23.42
CA ALA A 355 17.83 18.75 23.27
C ALA A 355 17.77 17.88 22.01
N THR A 356 17.31 16.64 22.13
CA THR A 356 17.21 15.69 21.01
C THR A 356 15.76 15.31 20.76
N ILE A 357 15.26 15.57 19.56
CA ILE A 357 13.96 15.12 19.07
C ILE A 357 14.14 13.83 18.31
N HIS A 358 13.32 12.83 18.63
CA HIS A 358 13.11 11.63 17.82
C HIS A 358 11.65 11.60 17.37
N HIS A 359 11.42 11.57 16.06
CA HIS A 359 10.07 11.56 15.52
C HIS A 359 9.96 10.72 14.23
N ARG A 360 8.99 9.82 14.17
CA ARG A 360 8.72 8.99 13.00
C ARG A 360 7.95 9.79 11.97
N LEU A 361 8.59 10.00 10.82
CA LEU A 361 8.02 10.74 9.72
C LEU A 361 7.06 9.89 8.90
N VAL A 362 5.88 10.44 8.64
CA VAL A 362 4.81 9.81 7.89
C VAL A 362 4.29 10.78 6.82
N ARG A 363 3.93 10.23 5.66
CA ARG A 363 3.11 10.92 4.67
C ARG A 363 1.74 10.30 4.61
N PRO A 364 0.66 11.08 4.68
CA PRO A 364 -0.69 10.53 4.62
C PRO A 364 -0.91 9.79 3.30
N ALA A 365 -1.52 8.61 3.39
CA ALA A 365 -2.00 7.91 2.21
C ALA A 365 -3.29 8.59 1.71
N ARG A 366 -3.47 8.68 0.39
CA ARG A 366 -4.67 9.29 -0.18
C ARG A 366 -5.82 8.29 -0.14
N LEU A 367 -6.68 8.41 0.86
CA LEU A 367 -7.94 7.65 0.97
C LEU A 367 -9.05 8.46 0.30
N VAL A 368 -9.76 7.87 -0.66
CA VAL A 368 -10.81 8.55 -1.43
C VAL A 368 -12.02 7.64 -1.54
N SER A 369 -13.25 8.18 -1.51
CA SER A 369 -14.44 7.38 -1.85
C SER A 369 -14.73 7.46 -3.35
N ALA A 370 -15.42 6.46 -3.91
CA ALA A 370 -15.92 6.52 -5.28
C ALA A 370 -16.74 7.81 -5.55
N GLY A 371 -17.49 8.29 -4.54
CA GLY A 371 -18.28 9.53 -4.62
C GLY A 371 -17.44 10.80 -4.79
N ASP A 372 -16.25 10.86 -4.18
CA ASP A 372 -15.36 12.03 -4.27
C ASP A 372 -14.67 12.12 -5.64
N VAL A 373 -14.37 10.97 -6.25
CA VAL A 373 -13.76 10.90 -7.59
C VAL A 373 -14.80 11.13 -8.68
N ALA A 374 -16.03 10.67 -8.49
CA ALA A 374 -17.07 10.63 -9.53
C ALA A 374 -17.92 11.92 -9.68
N GLY A 375 -17.42 13.10 -9.31
CA GLY A 375 -18.12 14.39 -9.51
C GLY A 375 -18.60 14.60 -10.95
N GLY A 376 -19.81 14.11 -11.28
CA GLY A 376 -20.38 14.07 -12.63
C GLY A 376 -21.00 12.72 -12.99
N ARG A 377 -22.27 12.49 -12.60
CA ARG A 377 -23.23 11.47 -13.11
C ARG A 377 -22.60 10.21 -13.73
N ALA A 378 -22.36 9.19 -12.91
CA ALA A 378 -22.32 7.81 -13.40
C ALA A 378 -23.71 7.45 -13.97
N THR A 379 -23.78 7.10 -15.25
CA THR A 379 -24.97 6.47 -15.82
C THR A 379 -25.12 5.09 -15.21
N ALA A 380 -26.07 4.95 -14.29
CA ALA A 380 -26.52 3.67 -13.76
C ALA A 380 -27.07 2.80 -14.90
N GLY A 381 -26.23 1.96 -15.48
CA GLY A 381 -26.69 0.72 -16.07
C GLY A 381 -27.15 -0.18 -14.92
N GLY A 382 -28.39 -0.65 -14.94
CA GLY A 382 -28.90 -1.56 -13.90
C GLY A 382 -28.02 -2.81 -13.77
N PRO A 383 -28.03 -3.47 -12.59
CA PRO A 383 -27.17 -4.61 -12.33
C PRO A 383 -27.45 -5.71 -13.37
N ALA A 384 -26.42 -6.13 -14.10
CA ALA A 384 -26.48 -7.34 -14.90
C ALA A 384 -26.56 -8.53 -13.93
N GLU A 385 -27.68 -9.24 -13.89
CA GLU A 385 -27.84 -10.39 -12.99
C GLU A 385 -27.03 -11.60 -13.49
N MET A 386 -26.31 -12.23 -12.56
CA MET A 386 -25.65 -13.50 -12.82
C MET A 386 -26.69 -14.61 -13.02
N THR A 387 -26.54 -15.38 -14.09
CA THR A 387 -27.44 -16.51 -14.41
C THR A 387 -26.64 -17.79 -14.61
N LEU A 388 -27.11 -18.89 -14.04
CA LEU A 388 -26.47 -20.20 -14.15
C LEU A 388 -27.35 -21.15 -14.97
N ILE A 389 -26.80 -21.67 -16.07
CA ILE A 389 -27.50 -22.56 -16.99
C ILE A 389 -26.89 -23.94 -16.90
N VAL A 390 -27.67 -24.91 -16.40
CA VAL A 390 -27.23 -26.31 -16.35
C VAL A 390 -27.56 -26.97 -17.69
N GLU A 391 -26.53 -27.22 -18.49
CA GLU A 391 -26.62 -27.94 -19.74
C GLU A 391 -26.47 -29.46 -19.49
N GLN A 392 -27.55 -30.20 -19.76
CA GLN A 392 -27.62 -31.66 -19.68
C GLN A 392 -27.40 -32.27 -18.27
N PRO A 393 -28.35 -32.09 -17.33
CA PRO A 393 -28.24 -32.53 -15.93
C PRO A 393 -28.17 -34.06 -15.70
N HIS A 394 -28.29 -34.89 -16.75
CA HIS A 394 -28.31 -36.36 -16.65
C HIS A 394 -27.36 -37.06 -17.63
N ALA A 395 -26.43 -36.32 -18.26
CA ALA A 395 -25.42 -36.90 -19.15
C ALA A 395 -24.17 -37.35 -18.37
N PRO A 396 -23.38 -38.31 -18.88
CA PRO A 396 -22.10 -38.72 -18.27
C PRO A 396 -21.03 -37.60 -18.22
N SER A 397 -21.31 -36.44 -18.83
CA SER A 397 -20.47 -35.25 -18.84
C SER A 397 -21.35 -33.99 -18.69
N SER A 398 -21.74 -33.66 -17.45
CA SER A 398 -22.58 -32.49 -17.17
C SER A 398 -21.82 -31.18 -17.40
N ARG A 399 -22.50 -30.16 -17.94
CA ARG A 399 -21.93 -28.81 -18.16
C ARG A 399 -22.79 -27.76 -17.44
N ILE A 400 -22.12 -26.79 -16.81
CA ILE A 400 -22.76 -25.62 -16.21
C ILE A 400 -22.18 -24.40 -16.92
N ALA A 401 -23.01 -23.66 -17.65
CA ALA A 401 -22.63 -22.38 -18.22
C ALA A 401 -22.97 -21.24 -17.24
N VAL A 402 -21.97 -20.42 -16.91
CA VAL A 402 -22.13 -19.25 -16.05
C VAL A 402 -22.15 -18.00 -16.91
N HIS A 403 -23.21 -17.21 -16.77
CA HIS A 403 -23.44 -15.98 -17.53
C HIS A 403 -23.51 -14.77 -16.61
N GLY A 404 -22.93 -13.65 -17.06
CA GLY A 404 -22.97 -12.38 -16.33
C GLY A 404 -21.79 -12.21 -15.36
N PRO A 405 -21.85 -11.23 -14.44
CA PRO A 405 -20.75 -10.95 -13.53
C PRO A 405 -20.64 -12.00 -12.43
N LEU A 406 -19.41 -12.39 -12.08
CA LEU A 406 -19.07 -13.11 -10.86
C LEU A 406 -18.31 -12.13 -9.94
N ASP A 407 -19.07 -11.23 -9.34
CA ASP A 407 -18.62 -10.23 -8.35
C ASP A 407 -18.84 -10.72 -6.91
N VAL A 408 -18.56 -9.86 -5.94
CA VAL A 408 -18.76 -10.15 -4.52
C VAL A 408 -20.22 -10.44 -4.14
N THR A 409 -21.22 -9.89 -4.86
CA THR A 409 -22.65 -10.12 -4.56
C THR A 409 -23.19 -11.43 -5.12
N SER A 410 -22.68 -11.84 -6.27
CA SER A 410 -23.12 -13.02 -7.01
C SER A 410 -22.32 -14.27 -6.63
N SER A 411 -21.10 -14.13 -6.12
CA SER A 411 -20.22 -15.25 -5.74
C SER A 411 -20.82 -16.17 -4.68
N ASP A 412 -21.59 -15.65 -3.72
CA ASP A 412 -22.27 -16.46 -2.70
C ASP A 412 -23.38 -17.34 -3.30
N GLN A 413 -24.12 -16.79 -4.26
CA GLN A 413 -25.14 -17.56 -4.99
C GLN A 413 -24.47 -18.64 -5.84
N PHE A 414 -23.40 -18.28 -6.56
CA PHE A 414 -22.63 -19.21 -7.36
C PHE A 414 -22.09 -20.37 -6.53
N ALA A 415 -21.55 -20.09 -5.34
CA ALA A 415 -21.05 -21.11 -4.41
C ALA A 415 -22.14 -22.10 -4.00
N ARG A 416 -23.32 -21.61 -3.58
CA ARG A 416 -24.45 -22.47 -3.17
C ARG A 416 -24.95 -23.36 -4.30
N GLU A 417 -25.07 -22.80 -5.50
CA GLU A 417 -25.55 -23.55 -6.66
C GLU A 417 -24.51 -24.58 -7.13
N LEU A 418 -23.24 -24.21 -7.19
CA LEU A 418 -22.15 -25.14 -7.50
C LEU A 418 -22.05 -26.26 -6.45
N GLU A 419 -22.25 -25.96 -5.16
CA GLU A 419 -22.31 -26.96 -4.09
C GLU A 419 -23.49 -27.92 -4.25
N ALA A 420 -24.69 -27.40 -4.52
CA ALA A 420 -25.87 -28.23 -4.78
C ALA A 420 -25.66 -29.15 -5.99
N LEU A 421 -24.99 -28.65 -7.02
CA LEU A 421 -24.67 -29.38 -8.25
C LEU A 421 -23.44 -30.28 -8.16
N THR A 422 -22.63 -30.19 -7.10
CA THR A 422 -21.49 -31.10 -6.89
C THR A 422 -21.80 -32.17 -5.85
N MET A 423 -22.70 -31.91 -4.90
CA MET A 423 -23.13 -32.89 -3.89
C MET A 423 -23.95 -34.06 -4.44
N GLY A 424 -24.54 -33.93 -5.64
CA GLY A 424 -25.44 -34.93 -6.24
C GLY A 424 -24.85 -35.78 -7.36
N TYR A 425 -23.62 -35.52 -7.82
CA TYR A 425 -23.09 -36.10 -9.06
C TYR A 425 -21.87 -36.98 -8.81
N SER A 426 -21.87 -38.16 -9.43
CA SER A 426 -20.76 -39.13 -9.42
C SER A 426 -19.96 -39.13 -10.73
N HIS A 427 -20.08 -38.07 -11.54
CA HIS A 427 -19.46 -37.93 -12.85
C HIS A 427 -18.72 -36.58 -12.99
N PRO A 428 -17.71 -36.46 -13.88
CA PRO A 428 -16.99 -35.22 -14.12
C PRO A 428 -17.93 -34.08 -14.54
N LEU A 429 -17.77 -32.92 -13.92
CA LEU A 429 -18.58 -31.71 -14.14
C LEU A 429 -17.71 -30.65 -14.80
N THR A 430 -18.21 -30.01 -15.87
CA THR A 430 -17.52 -28.87 -16.51
C THR A 430 -18.21 -27.57 -16.17
N VAL A 431 -17.47 -26.61 -15.62
CA VAL A 431 -17.93 -25.22 -15.46
C VAL A 431 -17.42 -24.42 -16.65
N ASP A 432 -18.34 -24.00 -17.50
CA ASP A 432 -18.10 -23.13 -18.65
C ASP A 432 -18.22 -21.66 -18.24
N LEU A 433 -17.10 -20.96 -18.31
CA LEU A 433 -16.94 -19.57 -17.89
C LEU A 433 -16.85 -18.63 -19.10
N THR A 434 -17.23 -19.09 -20.30
CA THR A 434 -17.16 -18.32 -21.54
C THR A 434 -17.95 -17.01 -21.48
N ALA A 435 -19.12 -17.02 -20.85
CA ALA A 435 -20.03 -15.88 -20.80
C ALA A 435 -19.93 -15.06 -19.51
N VAL A 436 -18.86 -15.26 -18.73
CA VAL A 436 -18.60 -14.47 -17.53
C VAL A 436 -18.02 -13.11 -17.92
N THR A 437 -18.68 -12.04 -17.46
CA THR A 437 -18.34 -10.66 -17.84
C THR A 437 -17.45 -9.94 -16.83
N HIS A 438 -17.31 -10.48 -15.63
CA HIS A 438 -16.49 -9.95 -14.53
C HIS A 438 -16.15 -11.11 -13.58
N PHE A 439 -14.94 -11.16 -13.00
CA PHE A 439 -14.43 -12.37 -12.36
C PHE A 439 -13.59 -12.04 -11.11
N ALA A 440 -14.24 -11.55 -10.06
CA ALA A 440 -13.58 -11.07 -8.85
C ALA A 440 -12.92 -12.19 -8.03
N SER A 441 -12.00 -11.81 -7.12
CA SER A 441 -11.34 -12.70 -6.14
C SER A 441 -12.29 -13.65 -5.40
N ALA A 442 -13.51 -13.19 -5.09
CA ALA A 442 -14.53 -14.03 -4.44
C ALA A 442 -14.94 -15.25 -5.27
N ALA A 443 -15.05 -15.10 -6.59
CA ALA A 443 -15.37 -16.20 -7.50
C ALA A 443 -14.21 -17.20 -7.60
N ILE A 444 -12.97 -16.70 -7.60
CA ILE A 444 -11.75 -17.51 -7.58
C ILE A 444 -11.74 -18.41 -6.34
N ALA A 445 -12.05 -17.84 -5.17
CA ALA A 445 -12.11 -18.59 -3.91
C ALA A 445 -13.11 -19.75 -3.95
N VAL A 446 -14.30 -19.52 -4.54
CA VAL A 446 -15.32 -20.55 -4.72
C VAL A 446 -14.80 -21.69 -5.59
N LEU A 447 -14.20 -21.36 -6.74
CA LEU A 447 -13.65 -22.36 -7.65
C LEU A 447 -12.46 -23.11 -7.06
N HIS A 448 -11.60 -22.45 -6.30
CA HIS A 448 -10.46 -23.09 -5.64
C HIS A 448 -10.92 -24.09 -4.57
N ARG A 449 -11.94 -23.73 -3.79
CA ARG A 449 -12.56 -24.65 -2.81
C ARG A 449 -13.24 -25.82 -3.51
N ALA A 450 -13.98 -25.57 -4.58
CA ALA A 450 -14.69 -26.59 -5.34
C ALA A 450 -13.71 -27.61 -5.96
N THR A 451 -12.67 -27.14 -6.65
CA THR A 451 -11.63 -28.00 -7.25
C THR A 451 -10.87 -28.82 -6.20
N THR A 452 -10.49 -28.21 -5.07
CA THR A 452 -9.80 -28.91 -3.98
C THR A 452 -10.68 -29.97 -3.32
N ARG A 453 -11.98 -29.68 -3.12
CA ARG A 453 -12.96 -30.61 -2.56
C ARG A 453 -13.19 -31.80 -3.50
N ASP A 454 -13.34 -31.55 -4.79
CA ASP A 454 -13.60 -32.59 -5.79
C ASP A 454 -12.40 -33.56 -5.89
N HIS A 455 -11.18 -33.03 -5.85
CA HIS A 455 -9.96 -33.83 -5.83
C HIS A 455 -9.88 -34.76 -4.62
N ARG A 456 -10.37 -34.34 -3.44
CA ARG A 456 -10.46 -35.19 -2.25
C ARG A 456 -11.53 -36.29 -2.35
N ASN A 457 -12.58 -36.05 -3.13
CA ASN A 457 -13.72 -36.97 -3.30
C ASN A 457 -13.58 -37.93 -4.49
N GLY A 458 -12.51 -37.81 -5.29
CA GLY A 458 -12.26 -38.68 -6.45
C GLY A 458 -13.10 -38.34 -7.69
N THR A 459 -13.72 -37.15 -7.72
CA THR A 459 -14.45 -36.56 -8.85
C THR A 459 -13.58 -35.52 -9.58
N ALA A 460 -13.91 -35.20 -10.83
CA ALA A 460 -13.11 -34.30 -11.67
C ALA A 460 -13.91 -33.09 -12.16
N LEU A 461 -13.89 -32.01 -11.38
CA LEU A 461 -14.34 -30.67 -11.78
C LEU A 461 -13.36 -30.07 -12.80
N ARG A 462 -13.85 -29.73 -13.99
CA ARG A 462 -13.07 -29.08 -15.06
C ARG A 462 -13.56 -27.66 -15.28
N LEU A 463 -12.64 -26.72 -15.33
CA LEU A 463 -12.93 -25.33 -15.69
C LEU A 463 -12.64 -25.14 -17.19
N TYR A 464 -13.58 -24.53 -17.91
CA TYR A 464 -13.42 -24.16 -19.32
C TYR A 464 -13.50 -22.64 -19.46
N ALA A 465 -12.41 -22.05 -19.96
CA ALA A 465 -12.29 -20.61 -20.21
C ALA A 465 -11.54 -20.39 -21.55
N PRO A 466 -12.21 -19.92 -22.61
CA PRO A 466 -11.59 -19.71 -23.91
C PRO A 466 -10.48 -18.65 -23.87
N VAL A 467 -9.46 -18.79 -24.73
CA VAL A 467 -8.40 -17.78 -24.85
C VAL A 467 -9.00 -16.40 -25.13
N GLY A 468 -8.62 -15.41 -24.34
CA GLY A 468 -9.09 -14.03 -24.46
C GLY A 468 -10.40 -13.72 -23.72
N SER A 469 -11.00 -14.66 -22.98
CA SER A 469 -12.10 -14.33 -22.06
C SER A 469 -11.59 -13.75 -20.74
N PRO A 470 -12.39 -12.95 -20.01
CA PRO A 470 -12.05 -12.48 -18.67
C PRO A 470 -11.65 -13.62 -17.73
N ALA A 471 -12.42 -14.72 -17.76
CA ALA A 471 -12.14 -15.91 -16.98
C ALA A 471 -10.78 -16.55 -17.33
N HIS A 472 -10.38 -16.61 -18.61
CA HIS A 472 -9.08 -17.18 -18.98
C HIS A 472 -7.93 -16.34 -18.43
N HIS A 473 -8.05 -15.01 -18.48
CA HIS A 473 -7.04 -14.11 -17.95
C HIS A 473 -6.86 -14.32 -16.44
N VAL A 474 -7.97 -14.25 -15.69
CA VAL A 474 -7.94 -14.37 -14.22
C VAL A 474 -7.46 -15.76 -13.79
N LEU A 475 -7.99 -16.84 -14.38
CA LEU A 475 -7.58 -18.21 -14.05
C LEU A 475 -6.11 -18.50 -14.38
N SER A 476 -5.57 -17.86 -15.42
CA SER A 476 -4.15 -17.97 -15.76
C SER A 476 -3.27 -17.21 -14.76
N LEU A 477 -3.72 -16.05 -14.26
CA LEU A 477 -3.00 -15.28 -13.24
C LEU A 477 -2.88 -16.05 -11.92
N VAL A 478 -3.95 -16.70 -11.50
CA VAL A 478 -4.01 -17.46 -10.24
C VAL A 478 -3.58 -18.93 -10.37
N ASP A 479 -2.98 -19.32 -11.50
CA ASP A 479 -2.54 -20.70 -11.77
C ASP A 479 -3.60 -21.78 -11.47
N LEU A 480 -4.88 -21.48 -11.72
CA LEU A 480 -5.96 -22.43 -11.50
C LEU A 480 -6.15 -23.30 -12.76
N PRO A 481 -6.05 -24.65 -12.68
CA PRO A 481 -6.10 -25.50 -13.85
C PRO A 481 -7.42 -25.38 -14.63
N HIS A 482 -7.31 -24.99 -15.90
CA HIS A 482 -8.44 -24.83 -16.80
C HIS A 482 -8.07 -25.23 -18.24
N THR A 483 -9.08 -25.56 -19.05
CA THR A 483 -8.92 -25.83 -20.49
C THR A 483 -9.37 -24.63 -21.31
N THR A 484 -8.65 -24.37 -22.40
CA THR A 484 -9.00 -23.35 -23.41
C THR A 484 -9.70 -23.94 -24.63
N VAL A 485 -9.77 -25.27 -24.71
CA VAL A 485 -10.48 -26.03 -25.74
C VAL A 485 -11.74 -26.62 -25.12
N ASP A 486 -12.89 -26.44 -25.77
CA ASP A 486 -14.19 -26.91 -25.28
C ASP A 486 -14.16 -28.45 -25.13
N PRO A 487 -14.24 -28.98 -23.89
CA PRO A 487 -14.13 -30.42 -23.65
C PRO A 487 -15.36 -31.21 -24.13
N HIS A 488 -16.45 -30.54 -24.53
CA HIS A 488 -17.69 -31.15 -25.03
C HIS A 488 -17.87 -30.99 -26.55
N ARG A 489 -16.94 -30.33 -27.25
CA ARG A 489 -16.99 -30.18 -28.70
C ARG A 489 -16.06 -31.21 -29.34
N PRO A 490 -16.54 -32.11 -30.23
CA PRO A 490 -15.65 -33.02 -30.95
C PRO A 490 -14.69 -32.22 -31.84
N ALA A 491 -13.44 -32.69 -31.90
CA ALA A 491 -12.35 -32.10 -32.69
C ALA A 491 -12.64 -32.02 -34.19
#